data_AF-A0A956EIH4-F1
#
_entry.id   AF-A0A956EIH4-F1
#
_cell.length_a   1.000
_cell.length_b   1.000
_cell.length_c   1.000
_cell.angle_alpha   90.00
_cell.angle_beta   90.00
_cell.angle_gamma   90.00
#
_symmetry.space_group_name_H-M   'P 1'
#
loop_
_entity.id
_entity.type
_entity.pdbx_description
1 polymer ?
#
loop_
_entity_poly.entity_id
_entity_poly.type
_entity_poly.pdbx_seq_one_letter_code
_entity_poly.pdbx_strand_id
1 'polypeptide(L)'
;MAGPRAARERLDKLMVERGLCETRSRAQALIVAGRVIVDEHAVDKPGTAVAVDAAIRLKGEDHSFVSRGGLKLRGALDAFGDLDVRGRVAMDVGASTGGFTDCLLQAGVARVYAVDVGYGQLAWKIAQDPRVVSIERQNIRTMPREAIPEPVDLVVIDCSFISLTRVLPALPPFLARPADVVALVPAAFASPLAAMAVLMVVLVVIGMVMDPYGAVILVQATLAGIASASGIDPVHFWMVVLVAFELGYLTPPVALNHLLARQVIGDDPALESGALPGSWWRRHERYALPIAVMATTLLLVAFGPLLVGGG
;
A
#
# COMPACT_ATOMS: atom_id res chain seq x y z
N MET A 1 -33.41 44.81 8.51
CA MET A 1 -31.98 44.98 8.85
C MET A 1 -31.26 43.68 8.54
N ALA A 2 -30.31 43.67 7.61
CA ALA A 2 -29.46 42.52 7.34
C ALA A 2 -28.48 42.37 8.51
N GLY A 3 -28.48 41.21 9.18
CA GLY A 3 -27.55 40.92 10.29
C GLY A 3 -26.09 40.98 9.84
N PRO A 4 -25.13 41.10 10.79
CA PRO A 4 -23.71 41.20 10.45
C PRO A 4 -23.30 39.96 9.66
N ARG A 5 -22.75 40.18 8.46
CA ARG A 5 -22.27 39.12 7.59
C ARG A 5 -21.09 38.46 8.31
N ALA A 6 -21.27 37.23 8.80
CA ALA A 6 -20.22 36.47 9.46
C ALA A 6 -18.97 36.50 8.57
N ALA A 7 -17.83 36.90 9.14
CA ALA A 7 -16.57 36.89 8.42
C ALA A 7 -16.35 35.48 7.87
N ARG A 8 -15.99 35.37 6.59
CA ARG A 8 -15.74 34.07 5.95
C ARG A 8 -14.27 33.99 5.57
N GLU A 9 -13.69 32.83 5.81
CA GLU A 9 -12.30 32.52 5.50
C GLU A 9 -12.23 31.21 4.71
N ARG A 10 -11.17 31.03 3.93
CA ARG A 10 -10.92 29.78 3.23
C ARG A 10 -10.70 28.65 4.22
N LEU A 11 -11.37 27.53 4.00
CA LEU A 11 -11.31 26.35 4.85
C LEU A 11 -9.87 25.87 5.10
N ASP A 12 -9.03 25.82 4.05
CA ASP A 12 -7.63 25.40 4.17
C ASP A 12 -6.78 26.29 5.09
N LYS A 13 -7.06 27.60 5.09
CA LYS A 13 -6.39 28.57 5.95
C LYS A 13 -6.95 28.51 7.37
N LEU A 14 -8.27 28.47 7.52
CA LEU A 14 -8.97 28.41 8.80
C LEU A 14 -8.61 27.15 9.60
N MET A 15 -8.41 26.01 8.94
CA MET A 15 -7.96 24.77 9.59
C MET A 15 -6.56 24.89 10.21
N VAL A 16 -5.66 25.65 9.59
CA VAL A 16 -4.32 25.88 10.13
C VAL A 16 -4.37 26.90 11.28
N GLU A 17 -5.12 27.99 11.11
CA GLU A 17 -5.30 29.02 12.14
C GLU A 17 -5.93 28.47 13.43
N ARG A 18 -6.81 27.46 13.30
CA ARG A 18 -7.42 26.76 14.44
C ARG A 18 -6.61 25.57 14.96
N GLY A 19 -5.42 25.32 14.42
CA GLY A 19 -4.56 24.21 14.86
C GLY A 19 -5.08 22.81 14.52
N LEU A 20 -6.06 22.67 13.62
CA LEU A 20 -6.58 21.38 13.15
C LEU A 20 -5.60 20.68 12.19
N CYS A 21 -4.68 21.45 11.60
CA CYS A 21 -3.62 20.99 10.71
C CYS A 21 -2.35 21.79 10.93
N GLU A 22 -1.19 21.14 10.83
CA GLU A 22 0.12 21.78 10.98
C GLU A 22 0.48 22.71 9.79
N THR A 23 0.00 22.40 8.58
CA THR A 23 0.33 23.15 7.37
C THR A 23 -0.87 23.27 6.44
N ARG A 24 -0.86 24.33 5.59
CA ARG A 24 -1.90 24.53 4.57
C ARG A 24 -1.95 23.38 3.56
N SER A 25 -0.80 22.83 3.19
CA SER A 25 -0.72 21.69 2.26
C SER A 25 -1.39 20.44 2.84
N ARG A 26 -1.21 20.18 4.15
CA ARG A 26 -1.88 19.07 4.85
C ARG A 26 -3.39 19.30 4.94
N ALA A 27 -3.83 20.53 5.24
CA ALA A 27 -5.25 20.88 5.23
C ALA A 27 -5.88 20.65 3.85
N GLN A 28 -5.23 21.10 2.77
CA GLN A 28 -5.69 20.88 1.40
C GLN A 28 -5.82 19.40 1.05
N ALA A 29 -4.84 18.58 1.41
CA ALA A 29 -4.88 17.14 1.17
C ALA A 29 -6.04 16.46 1.90
N LEU A 30 -6.29 16.82 3.16
CA LEU A 30 -7.42 16.29 3.94
C LEU A 30 -8.78 16.71 3.38
N ILE A 31 -8.89 17.96 2.93
CA ILE A 31 -10.12 18.47 2.30
C ILE A 31 -10.38 17.71 1.00
N VAL A 32 -9.40 17.63 0.08
CA VAL A 32 -9.54 16.91 -1.21
C VAL A 32 -9.83 15.42 -1.00
N ALA A 33 -9.28 14.81 0.05
CA ALA A 33 -9.56 13.43 0.42
C ALA A 33 -10.97 13.22 1.04
N GLY A 34 -11.81 14.27 1.11
CA GLY A 34 -13.15 14.21 1.69
C GLY A 34 -13.14 13.96 3.19
N ARG A 35 -12.01 14.26 3.86
CA ARG A 35 -11.78 13.99 5.29
C ARG A 35 -12.17 15.15 6.19
N VAL A 36 -12.82 16.19 5.67
CA VAL A 36 -13.23 17.38 6.45
C VAL A 36 -14.74 17.55 6.40
N ILE A 37 -15.34 17.76 7.57
CA ILE A 37 -16.74 18.12 7.76
C ILE A 37 -16.79 19.53 8.32
N VAL A 38 -17.66 20.35 7.73
CA VAL A 38 -17.99 21.70 8.17
C VAL A 38 -19.50 21.77 8.39
N ASP A 39 -19.93 22.12 9.60
CA ASP A 39 -21.35 22.21 9.98
C ASP A 39 -22.15 20.96 9.55
N GLU A 40 -21.61 19.77 9.87
CA GLU A 40 -22.16 18.46 9.51
C GLU A 40 -22.22 18.11 8.01
N HIS A 41 -21.64 18.94 7.14
CA HIS A 41 -21.54 18.68 5.70
C HIS A 41 -20.09 18.37 5.29
N ALA A 42 -19.90 17.37 4.43
CA ALA A 42 -18.57 17.09 3.87
C ALA A 42 -18.17 18.19 2.89
N VAL A 43 -16.93 18.67 3.01
CA VAL A 43 -16.36 19.68 2.09
C VAL A 43 -15.11 19.11 1.45
N ASP A 44 -15.04 19.17 0.12
CA ASP A 44 -13.98 18.60 -0.71
C ASP A 44 -13.13 19.65 -1.44
N LYS A 45 -13.50 20.93 -1.33
CA LYS A 45 -12.82 22.07 -1.96
C LYS A 45 -12.05 22.90 -0.94
N PRO A 46 -10.70 22.96 -1.01
CA PRO A 46 -9.91 23.68 -0.02
C PRO A 46 -10.15 25.19 0.04
N GLY A 47 -10.49 25.79 -1.11
CA GLY A 47 -10.80 27.22 -1.23
C GLY A 47 -12.22 27.59 -0.81
N THR A 48 -13.02 26.66 -0.27
CA THR A 48 -14.39 26.95 0.17
C THR A 48 -14.38 28.00 1.27
N ALA A 49 -15.08 29.12 1.05
CA ALA A 49 -15.25 30.15 2.06
C ALA A 49 -16.28 29.70 3.09
N VAL A 50 -15.83 29.43 4.30
CA VAL A 50 -16.64 28.99 5.45
C VAL A 50 -16.71 30.10 6.48
N ALA A 51 -17.74 30.11 7.33
CA ALA A 51 -17.81 31.11 8.39
C ALA A 51 -16.65 30.89 9.38
N VAL A 52 -16.05 31.97 9.90
CA VAL A 52 -14.91 31.90 10.83
C VAL A 52 -15.24 31.20 12.15
N ASP A 53 -16.53 30.98 12.44
CA ASP A 53 -17.09 30.29 13.60
C ASP A 53 -17.70 28.91 13.24
N ALA A 54 -17.68 28.49 11.97
CA ALA A 54 -18.22 27.20 11.53
C ALA A 54 -17.61 26.03 12.30
N ALA A 55 -18.39 24.99 12.63
CA ALA A 55 -17.89 23.80 13.31
C ALA A 55 -17.11 22.92 12.31
N ILE A 56 -15.81 22.75 12.51
CA ILE A 56 -14.94 21.97 11.61
C ILE A 56 -14.45 20.73 12.34
N ARG A 57 -14.67 19.54 11.77
CA ARG A 57 -14.16 18.26 12.29
C ARG A 57 -13.59 17.41 11.17
N LEU A 58 -12.61 16.56 11.50
CA LEU A 58 -12.03 15.61 10.56
C LEU A 58 -12.84 14.30 10.58
N LYS A 59 -13.11 13.71 9.40
CA LYS A 59 -13.64 12.34 9.27
C LYS A 59 -12.50 11.35 9.54
N GLY A 60 -12.75 10.37 10.39
CA GLY A 60 -11.76 9.36 10.78
C GLY A 60 -10.83 9.90 11.86
N GLU A 61 -10.76 9.16 12.96
CA GLU A 61 -10.23 9.54 14.26
C GLU A 61 -8.87 10.26 14.21
N ASP A 62 -8.72 11.22 15.13
CA ASP A 62 -7.45 11.56 15.77
C ASP A 62 -6.89 10.29 16.41
N HIS A 63 -6.27 9.42 15.62
CA HIS A 63 -5.53 8.32 16.21
C HIS A 63 -4.34 8.92 16.96
N SER A 64 -4.14 8.49 18.21
CA SER A 64 -3.14 9.08 19.12
C SER A 64 -1.68 8.94 18.66
N PHE A 65 -1.45 8.28 17.53
CA PHE A 65 -0.13 8.01 16.95
C PHE A 65 0.14 8.85 15.69
N VAL A 66 1.41 9.09 15.37
CA VAL A 66 1.82 9.82 14.15
C VAL A 66 1.38 9.15 12.83
N SER A 67 1.02 7.87 12.85
CA SER A 67 0.43 7.17 11.71
C SER A 67 -0.52 6.04 12.14
N ARG A 68 -1.38 5.60 11.20
CA ARG A 68 -2.27 4.44 11.40
C ARG A 68 -1.52 3.15 11.76
N GLY A 69 -0.22 3.07 11.49
CA GLY A 69 0.61 1.94 11.93
C GLY A 69 0.53 1.73 13.44
N GLY A 70 0.53 2.81 14.23
CA GLY A 70 0.48 2.71 15.69
C GLY A 70 -0.78 2.00 16.22
N LEU A 71 -1.92 2.13 15.54
CA LEU A 71 -3.14 1.39 15.91
C LEU A 71 -2.98 -0.12 15.75
N LYS A 72 -2.21 -0.57 14.74
CA LYS A 72 -1.97 -1.99 14.52
C LYS A 72 -1.14 -2.58 15.66
N LEU A 73 -0.06 -1.91 16.05
CA LEU A 73 0.79 -2.35 17.15
C LEU A 73 0.04 -2.28 18.47
N ARG A 74 -0.74 -1.22 18.72
CA ARG A 74 -1.61 -1.13 19.89
C ARG A 74 -2.54 -2.34 20.00
N GLY A 75 -3.26 -2.67 18.93
CA GLY A 75 -4.13 -3.85 18.89
C GLY A 75 -3.38 -5.16 19.13
N ALA A 76 -2.14 -5.28 18.64
CA ALA A 76 -1.30 -6.44 18.91
C ALA A 76 -0.90 -6.53 20.39
N LEU A 77 -0.42 -5.43 20.99
CA LEU A 77 -0.07 -5.39 22.42
C LEU A 77 -1.26 -5.71 23.32
N ASP A 78 -2.43 -5.16 23.00
CA ASP A 78 -3.67 -5.41 23.76
C ASP A 78 -4.11 -6.88 23.64
N ALA A 79 -3.91 -7.51 22.48
CA ALA A 79 -4.23 -8.92 22.26
C ALA A 79 -3.26 -9.89 22.96
N PHE A 80 -1.99 -9.50 23.14
CA PHE A 80 -1.00 -10.37 23.76
C PHE A 80 -1.08 -10.43 25.29
N GLY A 81 -1.84 -9.55 25.96
CA GLY A 81 -2.25 -9.63 27.37
C GLY A 81 -1.12 -9.51 28.42
N ASP A 82 -0.06 -10.29 28.24
CA ASP A 82 1.08 -10.48 29.16
C ASP A 82 2.36 -9.77 28.65
N LEU A 83 2.33 -9.16 27.46
CA LEU A 83 3.49 -8.49 26.87
C LEU A 83 3.66 -7.06 27.43
N ASP A 84 4.35 -6.95 28.57
CA ASP A 84 4.69 -5.64 29.14
C ASP A 84 5.94 -5.03 28.49
N VAL A 85 5.76 -3.95 27.72
CA VAL A 85 6.86 -3.25 27.01
C VAL A 85 7.52 -2.14 27.82
N ARG A 86 7.01 -1.83 29.03
CA ARG A 86 7.50 -0.72 29.84
C ARG A 86 8.95 -0.94 30.27
N GLY A 87 9.76 0.11 30.14
CA GLY A 87 11.17 0.10 30.56
C GLY A 87 12.11 -0.74 29.68
N ARG A 88 11.60 -1.39 28.62
CA ARG A 88 12.39 -2.24 27.73
C ARG A 88 13.16 -1.42 26.69
N VAL A 89 14.20 -2.03 26.12
CA VAL A 89 14.85 -1.53 24.90
C VAL A 89 14.22 -2.21 23.70
N ALA A 90 13.63 -1.44 22.79
CA ALA A 90 12.96 -1.95 21.62
C ALA A 90 13.69 -1.60 20.31
N MET A 91 13.47 -2.42 19.28
CA MET A 91 13.83 -2.13 17.90
C MET A 91 12.57 -2.14 17.03
N ASP A 92 12.36 -1.08 16.25
CA ASP A 92 11.27 -0.94 15.28
C ASP A 92 11.83 -1.10 13.87
N VAL A 93 11.56 -2.24 13.24
CA VAL A 93 12.10 -2.60 11.91
C VAL A 93 11.08 -2.21 10.83
N GLY A 94 11.44 -1.21 10.02
CA GLY A 94 10.54 -0.57 9.05
C GLY A 94 9.78 0.60 9.68
N ALA A 95 10.46 1.42 10.48
CA ALA A 95 9.84 2.46 11.29
C ALA A 95 9.05 3.50 10.47
N SER A 96 9.46 3.77 9.23
CA SER A 96 8.84 4.72 8.30
C SER A 96 8.56 6.09 8.95
N THR A 97 7.29 6.49 9.04
CA THR A 97 6.85 7.74 9.71
C THR A 97 6.92 7.70 11.23
N GLY A 98 7.17 6.53 11.84
CA GLY A 98 7.33 6.33 13.27
C GLY A 98 6.05 5.89 14.00
N GLY A 99 5.09 5.27 13.30
CA GLY A 99 3.80 4.88 13.90
C GLY A 99 3.94 3.85 15.03
N PHE A 100 4.76 2.81 14.81
CA PHE A 100 5.04 1.78 15.81
C PHE A 100 5.91 2.35 16.94
N THR A 101 6.96 3.08 16.57
CA THR A 101 7.78 3.85 17.52
C THR A 101 6.93 4.70 18.46
N ASP A 102 5.97 5.49 17.96
CA ASP A 102 5.07 6.32 18.79
C ASP A 102 4.21 5.45 19.73
N CYS A 103 3.71 4.31 19.25
CA CYS A 103 2.98 3.36 20.09
C CYS A 103 3.84 2.80 21.23
N LEU A 104 5.10 2.43 20.96
CA LEU A 104 6.04 1.96 21.98
C LEU A 104 6.41 3.06 22.98
N LEU A 105 6.64 4.29 22.51
CA LEU A 105 6.94 5.45 23.36
C LEU A 105 5.80 5.76 24.31
N GLN A 106 4.55 5.72 23.82
CA GLN A 106 3.35 5.91 24.64
C GLN A 106 3.08 4.73 25.58
N ALA A 107 3.53 3.52 25.22
CA ALA A 107 3.46 2.34 26.07
C ALA A 107 4.60 2.28 27.13
N GLY A 108 5.50 3.26 27.16
CA GLY A 108 6.48 3.42 28.24
C GLY A 108 7.81 2.70 28.04
N VAL A 109 8.19 2.39 26.80
CA VAL A 109 9.51 1.85 26.45
C VAL A 109 10.64 2.78 26.92
N ALA A 110 11.80 2.22 27.31
CA ALA A 110 12.96 3.01 27.72
C ALA A 110 13.70 3.62 26.54
N ARG A 111 13.83 2.86 25.44
CA ARG A 111 14.50 3.28 24.20
C ARG A 111 13.94 2.55 23.00
N VAL A 112 13.91 3.22 21.84
CA VAL A 112 13.55 2.61 20.55
C VAL A 112 14.64 2.90 19.51
N TYR A 113 15.17 1.84 18.91
CA TYR A 113 15.98 1.91 17.71
C TYR A 113 15.06 1.82 16.48
N ALA A 114 14.82 2.94 15.83
CA ALA A 114 13.96 3.04 14.66
C ALA A 114 14.80 2.77 13.40
N VAL A 115 14.70 1.56 12.86
CA VAL A 115 15.48 1.10 11.71
C VAL A 115 14.64 1.24 10.44
N ASP A 116 15.16 1.97 9.45
CA ASP A 116 14.51 2.09 8.14
C ASP A 116 15.52 2.15 6.99
N VAL A 117 15.10 1.67 5.83
CA VAL A 117 15.86 1.77 4.57
C VAL A 117 15.73 3.15 3.93
N GLY A 118 14.67 3.89 4.27
CA GLY A 118 14.42 5.27 3.89
C GLY A 118 15.29 6.27 4.65
N TYR A 119 15.11 7.55 4.31
CA TYR A 119 15.83 8.67 4.92
C TYR A 119 14.88 9.82 5.21
N GLY A 120 14.98 10.42 6.41
CA GLY A 120 14.19 11.56 6.85
C GLY A 120 12.68 11.29 6.89
N GLN A 121 12.27 10.05 7.16
CA GLN A 121 10.86 9.65 7.13
C GLN A 121 10.14 9.86 8.46
N LEU A 122 10.87 9.78 9.58
CA LEU A 122 10.29 9.90 10.91
C LEU A 122 9.60 11.25 11.09
N ALA A 123 8.40 11.23 11.66
CA ALA A 123 7.71 12.45 12.04
C ALA A 123 8.54 13.25 13.04
N TRP A 124 8.51 14.58 12.92
CA TRP A 124 9.31 15.50 13.75
C TRP A 124 9.22 15.20 15.25
N LYS A 125 8.01 14.99 15.77
CA LYS A 125 7.75 14.62 17.18
C LYS A 125 8.56 13.40 17.62
N ILE A 126 8.67 12.39 16.75
CA ILE A 126 9.37 11.13 17.05
C ILE A 126 10.88 11.31 16.92
N ALA A 127 11.32 12.01 15.87
CA ALA A 127 12.74 12.30 15.65
C ALA A 127 13.36 13.14 16.78
N GLN A 128 12.56 13.92 17.51
CA GLN A 128 13.01 14.72 18.65
C GLN A 128 12.91 14.03 20.01
N ASP A 129 12.27 12.85 20.12
CA ASP A 129 12.15 12.17 21.41
C ASP A 129 13.52 11.60 21.82
N PRO A 130 14.05 11.92 23.02
CA PRO A 130 15.38 11.48 23.44
C PRO A 130 15.50 9.96 23.64
N ARG A 131 14.38 9.24 23.67
CA ARG A 131 14.33 7.78 23.73
C ARG A 131 14.47 7.14 22.36
N VAL A 132 14.43 7.90 21.27
CA VAL A 132 14.50 7.38 19.90
C VAL A 132 15.90 7.55 19.33
N VAL A 133 16.43 6.47 18.76
CA VAL A 133 17.65 6.49 17.95
C VAL A 133 17.27 6.11 16.53
N SER A 134 17.37 7.06 15.61
CA SER A 134 17.07 6.83 14.19
C SER A 134 18.26 6.18 13.49
N ILE A 135 18.02 5.02 12.87
CA ILE A 135 18.98 4.27 12.05
C ILE A 135 18.43 4.19 10.63
N GLU A 136 18.75 5.21 9.84
CA GLU A 136 18.24 5.39 8.48
C GLU A 136 19.19 4.82 7.43
N ARG A 137 18.67 4.55 6.22
CA ARG A 137 19.41 3.97 5.09
C ARG A 137 20.10 2.65 5.42
N GLN A 138 19.55 1.88 6.37
CA GLN A 138 20.10 0.59 6.78
C GLN A 138 19.07 -0.51 6.53
N ASN A 139 19.52 -1.56 5.85
CA ASN A 139 18.73 -2.77 5.70
C ASN A 139 19.06 -3.73 6.84
N ILE A 140 18.07 -4.11 7.64
CA ILE A 140 18.25 -5.02 8.79
C ILE A 140 19.00 -6.32 8.45
N ARG A 141 18.92 -6.80 7.20
CA ARG A 141 19.61 -8.01 6.72
C ARG A 141 21.12 -7.87 6.61
N THR A 142 21.59 -6.65 6.39
CA THR A 142 23.01 -6.34 6.15
C THR A 142 23.54 -5.34 7.18
N MET A 143 22.70 -4.91 8.12
CA MET A 143 23.05 -3.94 9.13
C MET A 143 24.10 -4.54 10.07
N PRO A 144 25.22 -3.84 10.33
CA PRO A 144 26.21 -4.29 11.29
C PRO A 144 25.63 -4.31 12.70
N ARG A 145 26.04 -5.28 13.52
CA ARG A 145 25.59 -5.41 14.91
C ARG A 145 25.95 -4.17 15.75
N GLU A 146 27.02 -3.50 15.39
CA GLU A 146 27.56 -2.31 16.06
C GLU A 146 26.64 -1.09 15.91
N ALA A 147 25.70 -1.11 14.94
CA ALA A 147 24.70 -0.05 14.78
C ALA A 147 23.78 0.08 16.00
N ILE A 148 23.61 -1.00 16.76
CA ILE A 148 22.86 -1.02 18.01
C ILE A 148 23.83 -1.41 19.14
N PRO A 149 24.27 -0.45 19.97
CA PRO A 149 25.33 -0.68 20.95
C PRO A 149 24.91 -1.58 22.13
N GLU A 150 23.61 -1.73 22.36
CA GLU A 150 23.04 -2.53 23.45
C GLU A 150 22.08 -3.61 22.92
N PRO A 151 21.89 -4.73 23.65
CA PRO A 151 20.92 -5.74 23.25
C PRO A 151 19.48 -5.22 23.38
N VAL A 152 18.59 -5.65 22.48
CA VAL A 152 17.16 -5.25 22.50
C VAL A 152 16.30 -6.35 23.11
N ASP A 153 15.37 -5.98 23.99
CA ASP A 153 14.44 -6.89 24.67
C ASP A 153 13.16 -7.15 23.87
N LEU A 154 12.86 -6.26 22.91
CA LEU A 154 11.67 -6.31 22.08
C LEU A 154 11.99 -5.91 20.63
N VAL A 155 11.49 -6.67 19.66
CA VAL A 155 11.50 -6.27 18.25
C VAL A 155 10.09 -6.20 17.72
N VAL A 156 9.74 -5.08 17.10
CA VAL A 156 8.49 -4.93 16.35
C VAL A 156 8.81 -4.80 14.85
N ILE A 157 8.03 -5.43 13.99
CA ILE A 157 8.30 -5.48 12.55
C ILE A 157 7.03 -5.10 11.76
N ASP A 158 7.10 -4.03 10.96
CA ASP A 158 6.09 -3.64 9.95
C ASP A 158 6.78 -3.31 8.62
N CYS A 159 7.56 -4.26 8.10
CA CYS A 159 8.21 -4.09 6.81
C CYS A 159 7.25 -4.37 5.66
N SER A 160 6.98 -3.36 4.83
CA SER A 160 6.32 -3.56 3.55
C SER A 160 7.32 -4.16 2.54
N PHE A 161 6.87 -5.07 1.67
CA PHE A 161 7.63 -5.59 0.52
C PHE A 161 8.79 -6.57 0.81
N ILE A 162 8.91 -7.12 2.03
CA ILE A 162 9.87 -8.17 2.34
C ILE A 162 9.26 -9.28 3.20
N SER A 163 9.54 -10.54 2.84
CA SER A 163 9.09 -11.69 3.63
C SER A 163 9.78 -11.75 4.98
N LEU A 164 9.01 -12.04 6.03
CA LEU A 164 9.53 -12.27 7.39
C LEU A 164 10.56 -13.40 7.42
N THR A 165 10.50 -14.38 6.52
CA THR A 165 11.51 -15.45 6.42
C THR A 165 12.90 -14.93 6.08
N ARG A 166 13.01 -13.74 5.50
CA ARG A 166 14.30 -13.07 5.22
C ARG A 166 14.73 -12.11 6.33
N VAL A 167 13.79 -11.61 7.14
CA VAL A 167 14.06 -10.63 8.20
C VAL A 167 14.40 -11.33 9.51
N LEU A 168 13.62 -12.33 9.93
CA LEU A 168 13.78 -13.02 11.21
C LEU A 168 15.19 -13.61 11.42
N PRO A 169 15.86 -14.23 10.41
CA PRO A 169 17.21 -14.76 10.60
C PRO A 169 18.29 -13.70 10.85
N ALA A 170 18.03 -12.43 10.53
CA ALA A 170 18.97 -11.33 10.73
C ALA A 170 18.89 -10.69 12.13
N LEU A 171 17.83 -10.99 12.90
CA LEU A 171 17.62 -10.42 14.23
C LEU A 171 18.53 -10.97 15.35
N PRO A 172 18.92 -12.27 15.38
CA PRO A 172 19.62 -12.86 16.53
C PRO A 172 20.83 -12.10 17.07
N PRO A 173 21.68 -11.45 16.26
CA PRO A 173 22.80 -10.66 16.77
C PRO A 173 22.36 -9.51 17.70
N PHE A 174 21.19 -8.91 17.47
CA PHE A 174 20.71 -7.72 18.17
C PHE A 174 19.96 -8.05 19.46
N LEU A 175 19.42 -9.25 19.59
CA LEU A 175 18.49 -9.62 20.67
C LEU A 175 19.18 -9.87 22.01
N ALA A 176 18.54 -9.41 23.09
CA ALA A 176 18.76 -9.93 24.44
C ALA A 176 18.27 -11.39 24.53
N ARG A 177 18.67 -12.10 25.59
CA ARG A 177 18.14 -13.43 25.91
C ARG A 177 17.56 -13.41 27.32
N PRO A 178 16.22 -13.56 27.50
CA PRO A 178 15.17 -13.67 26.47
C PRO A 178 14.84 -12.33 25.78
N ALA A 179 14.23 -12.38 24.60
CA ALA A 179 13.67 -11.21 23.91
C ALA A 179 12.38 -11.59 23.17
N ASP A 180 11.44 -10.66 23.09
CA ASP A 180 10.15 -10.83 22.42
C ASP A 180 10.20 -10.26 21.00
N VAL A 181 9.52 -10.92 20.05
CA VAL A 181 9.42 -10.46 18.66
C VAL A 181 7.95 -10.41 18.24
N VAL A 182 7.46 -9.20 17.95
CA VAL A 182 6.12 -8.94 17.42
C VAL A 182 6.23 -8.62 15.94
N ALA A 183 5.94 -9.61 15.10
CA ALA A 183 5.93 -9.42 13.65
C ALA A 183 4.50 -9.29 13.14
N LEU A 184 4.17 -8.15 12.52
CA LEU A 184 2.90 -8.03 11.82
C LEU A 184 3.02 -8.66 10.44
N VAL A 185 2.27 -9.73 10.23
CA VAL A 185 2.08 -10.32 8.90
C VAL A 185 1.07 -9.43 8.18
N PRO A 186 1.39 -8.84 7.01
CA PRO A 186 0.39 -8.19 6.18
C PRO A 186 -0.73 -9.21 5.94
N ALA A 187 -2.00 -8.83 6.13
CA ALA A 187 -3.14 -9.73 5.97
C ALA A 187 -3.03 -10.50 4.65
N ALA A 188 -2.54 -11.74 4.73
CA ALA A 188 -2.42 -12.61 3.58
C ALA A 188 -3.82 -13.06 3.20
N PHE A 189 -4.03 -13.31 1.92
CA PHE A 189 -5.24 -14.01 1.50
C PHE A 189 -5.35 -15.36 2.20
N ALA A 190 -6.57 -15.85 2.40
CA ALA A 190 -6.84 -17.13 3.07
C ALA A 190 -6.11 -18.33 2.45
N SER A 191 -5.69 -18.25 1.18
CA SER A 191 -4.81 -19.21 0.53
C SER A 191 -4.03 -18.58 -0.64
N PRO A 192 -2.87 -19.15 -1.05
CA PRO A 192 -2.13 -18.72 -2.24
C PRO A 192 -2.96 -18.82 -3.53
N LEU A 193 -3.85 -19.81 -3.62
CA LEU A 193 -4.81 -19.97 -4.70
C LEU A 193 -5.79 -18.79 -4.79
N ALA A 194 -6.35 -18.36 -3.66
CA ALA A 194 -7.24 -17.22 -3.61
C ALA A 194 -6.49 -15.91 -3.91
N ALA A 195 -5.26 -15.76 -3.40
CA ALA A 195 -4.40 -14.63 -3.73
C ALA A 195 -4.14 -14.55 -5.24
N MET A 196 -3.74 -15.66 -5.84
CA MET A 196 -3.44 -15.74 -7.27
C MET A 196 -4.67 -15.45 -8.13
N ALA A 197 -5.85 -15.96 -7.76
CA ALA A 197 -7.09 -15.69 -8.48
C ALA A 197 -7.44 -14.19 -8.48
N VAL A 198 -7.33 -13.53 -7.32
CA VAL A 198 -7.59 -12.08 -7.20
C VAL A 198 -6.56 -11.29 -7.99
N LEU A 199 -5.27 -11.60 -7.82
CA LEU A 199 -4.18 -10.93 -8.53
C LEU A 199 -4.33 -11.07 -10.05
N MET A 200 -4.67 -12.26 -10.54
CA MET A 200 -4.90 -12.52 -11.96
C MET A 200 -5.96 -11.58 -12.54
N VAL A 201 -7.11 -11.44 -11.88
CA VAL A 201 -8.19 -10.55 -12.33
C VAL A 201 -7.72 -9.09 -12.33
N VAL A 202 -7.06 -8.65 -11.26
CA VAL A 202 -6.55 -7.27 -11.15
C VAL A 202 -5.52 -6.98 -12.25
N LEU A 203 -4.59 -7.91 -12.52
CA LEU A 203 -3.55 -7.77 -13.54
C LEU A 203 -4.13 -7.67 -14.95
N VAL A 204 -5.15 -8.47 -15.27
CA VAL A 204 -5.85 -8.38 -16.56
C VAL A 204 -6.51 -7.01 -16.70
N VAL A 205 -7.20 -6.53 -15.65
CA VAL A 205 -7.85 -5.20 -15.67
C VAL A 205 -6.82 -4.07 -15.83
N ILE A 206 -5.65 -4.18 -15.21
CA ILE A 206 -4.55 -3.23 -15.42
C ILE A 206 -4.11 -3.23 -16.89
N GLY A 207 -3.89 -4.41 -17.49
CA GLY A 207 -3.54 -4.54 -18.90
C GLY A 207 -4.64 -4.00 -19.84
N MET A 208 -5.91 -4.09 -19.46
CA MET A 208 -7.02 -3.55 -20.26
C MET A 208 -7.01 -2.02 -20.39
N VAL A 209 -6.35 -1.29 -19.48
CA VAL A 209 -6.46 0.18 -19.37
C VAL A 209 -5.14 0.94 -19.40
N MET A 210 -4.02 0.28 -19.10
CA MET A 210 -2.70 0.94 -18.99
C MET A 210 -1.78 0.54 -20.13
N ASP A 211 -0.79 1.39 -20.42
CA ASP A 211 0.32 1.02 -21.29
C ASP A 211 1.31 0.07 -20.54
N PRO A 212 2.13 -0.71 -21.27
CA PRO A 212 3.02 -1.68 -20.66
C PRO A 212 4.01 -1.13 -19.64
N TYR A 213 4.56 0.06 -19.87
CA TYR A 213 5.55 0.63 -18.97
C TYR A 213 4.90 1.12 -17.68
N GLY A 214 3.78 1.84 -17.78
CA GLY A 214 3.00 2.29 -16.62
C GLY A 214 2.48 1.11 -15.79
N ALA A 215 2.00 0.06 -16.46
CA ALA A 215 1.49 -1.15 -15.82
C ALA A 215 2.57 -1.87 -14.99
N VAL A 216 3.78 -2.05 -15.54
CA VAL A 216 4.90 -2.69 -14.83
C VAL A 216 5.30 -1.88 -13.58
N ILE A 217 5.42 -0.56 -13.70
CA ILE A 217 5.78 0.32 -12.57
C ILE A 217 4.72 0.21 -11.46
N LEU A 218 3.43 0.27 -11.81
CA LEU A 218 2.34 0.15 -10.85
C LEU A 218 2.36 -1.21 -10.14
N VAL A 219 2.48 -2.31 -10.90
CA VAL A 219 2.49 -3.68 -10.35
C VAL A 219 3.68 -3.89 -9.43
N GLN A 220 4.87 -3.43 -9.81
CA GLN A 220 6.06 -3.50 -8.97
C GLN A 220 5.88 -2.72 -7.67
N ALA A 221 5.28 -1.53 -7.72
CA ALA A 221 5.08 -0.68 -6.55
C ALA A 221 3.96 -1.16 -5.61
N THR A 222 2.98 -1.93 -6.12
CA THR A 222 1.75 -2.23 -5.36
C THR A 222 1.51 -3.72 -5.16
N LEU A 223 1.55 -4.53 -6.22
CA LEU A 223 1.09 -5.92 -6.18
C LEU A 223 2.20 -6.92 -5.86
N ALA A 224 3.46 -6.63 -6.23
CA ALA A 224 4.58 -7.53 -5.99
C ALA A 224 4.79 -7.86 -4.49
N GLY A 225 4.57 -6.87 -3.61
CA GLY A 225 4.62 -7.07 -2.17
C GLY A 225 3.50 -7.95 -1.64
N ILE A 226 2.28 -7.77 -2.18
CA ILE A 226 1.09 -8.56 -1.79
C ILE A 226 1.26 -10.03 -2.23
N ALA A 227 1.76 -10.26 -3.43
CA ALA A 227 2.05 -11.60 -3.94
C ALA A 227 3.10 -12.31 -3.07
N SER A 228 4.20 -11.60 -2.76
CA SER A 228 5.27 -12.12 -1.91
C SER A 228 4.77 -12.46 -0.49
N ALA A 229 3.92 -11.60 0.09
CA ALA A 229 3.31 -11.84 1.40
C ALA A 229 2.34 -13.04 1.39
N SER A 230 1.76 -13.36 0.24
CA SER A 230 0.88 -14.52 0.04
C SER A 230 1.63 -15.81 -0.29
N GLY A 231 2.97 -15.80 -0.23
CA GLY A 231 3.81 -16.96 -0.51
C GLY A 231 3.97 -17.31 -1.99
N ILE A 232 3.63 -16.39 -2.91
CA ILE A 232 3.80 -16.59 -4.35
C ILE A 232 5.27 -16.34 -4.71
N ASP A 233 5.89 -17.28 -5.41
CA ASP A 233 7.27 -17.14 -5.89
C ASP A 233 7.40 -15.91 -6.84
N PRO A 234 8.46 -15.08 -6.71
CA PRO A 234 8.61 -13.88 -7.53
C PRO A 234 8.71 -14.15 -9.04
N VAL A 235 9.38 -15.23 -9.45
CA VAL A 235 9.50 -15.58 -10.88
C VAL A 235 8.14 -16.02 -11.40
N HIS A 236 7.45 -16.87 -10.63
CA HIS A 236 6.09 -17.29 -10.95
C HIS A 236 5.13 -16.10 -11.06
N PHE A 237 5.17 -15.17 -10.11
CA PHE A 237 4.38 -13.95 -10.14
C PHE A 237 4.62 -13.16 -11.44
N TRP A 238 5.87 -12.90 -11.81
CA TRP A 238 6.17 -12.13 -13.03
C TRP A 238 5.81 -12.86 -14.32
N MET A 239 5.87 -14.19 -14.36
CA MET A 239 5.32 -14.97 -15.48
C MET A 239 3.81 -14.77 -15.62
N VAL A 240 3.07 -14.76 -14.50
CA VAL A 240 1.62 -14.49 -14.51
C VAL A 240 1.33 -13.05 -14.96
N VAL A 241 2.10 -12.07 -14.48
CA VAL A 241 1.96 -10.66 -14.88
C VAL A 241 2.07 -10.49 -16.39
N LEU A 242 3.11 -11.08 -17.01
CA LEU A 242 3.32 -10.98 -18.46
C LEU A 242 2.12 -11.53 -19.24
N VAL A 243 1.66 -12.73 -18.89
CA VAL A 243 0.54 -13.39 -19.59
C VAL A 243 -0.78 -12.65 -19.34
N ALA A 244 -1.01 -12.17 -18.12
CA ALA A 244 -2.22 -11.41 -17.77
C ALA A 244 -2.30 -10.07 -18.51
N PHE A 245 -1.16 -9.38 -18.67
CA PHE A 245 -1.08 -8.14 -19.43
C PHE A 245 -1.37 -8.35 -20.91
N GLU A 246 -0.79 -9.38 -21.53
CA GLU A 246 -1.09 -9.70 -22.93
C GLU A 246 -2.57 -10.01 -23.15
N LEU A 247 -3.21 -10.72 -22.21
CA LEU A 247 -4.66 -10.90 -22.23
C LEU A 247 -5.41 -9.56 -22.08
N GLY A 248 -4.95 -8.69 -21.17
CA GLY A 248 -5.47 -7.34 -20.98
C GLY A 248 -5.39 -6.48 -22.25
N TYR A 249 -4.24 -6.47 -22.93
CA TYR A 249 -4.03 -5.67 -24.16
C TYR A 249 -4.86 -6.16 -25.36
N LEU A 250 -5.38 -7.39 -25.30
CA LEU A 250 -6.31 -7.93 -26.28
C LEU A 250 -7.78 -7.67 -25.93
N THR A 251 -8.07 -7.20 -24.72
CA THR A 251 -9.44 -7.08 -24.21
C THR A 251 -9.89 -5.61 -24.03
N PRO A 252 -11.20 -5.31 -24.19
CA PRO A 252 -11.73 -3.97 -23.94
C PRO A 252 -11.49 -3.50 -22.49
N PRO A 253 -11.41 -2.18 -22.21
CA PRO A 253 -11.88 -1.10 -23.09
C PRO A 253 -10.83 -0.50 -24.02
N VAL A 254 -9.53 -0.60 -23.73
CA VAL A 254 -8.49 -0.02 -24.60
C VAL A 254 -8.11 -0.98 -25.72
N ALA A 255 -7.96 -2.28 -25.41
CA ALA A 255 -7.57 -3.31 -26.38
C ALA A 255 -6.36 -2.84 -27.24
N LEU A 256 -5.29 -2.41 -26.57
CA LEU A 256 -4.13 -1.72 -27.16
C LEU A 256 -3.57 -2.45 -28.40
N ASN A 257 -3.47 -3.78 -28.36
CA ASN A 257 -2.95 -4.57 -29.47
C ASN A 257 -3.87 -4.50 -30.71
N HIS A 258 -5.18 -4.41 -30.52
CA HIS A 258 -6.13 -4.21 -31.61
C HIS A 258 -6.05 -2.79 -32.18
N LEU A 259 -5.85 -1.78 -31.35
CA LEU A 259 -5.64 -0.40 -31.81
C LEU A 259 -4.37 -0.28 -32.66
N LEU A 260 -3.26 -0.85 -32.20
CA LEU A 260 -2.00 -0.84 -32.93
C LEU A 260 -2.10 -1.60 -34.26
N ALA A 261 -2.76 -2.77 -34.26
CA ALA A 261 -2.98 -3.53 -35.48
C ALA A 261 -3.78 -2.73 -36.52
N ARG A 262 -4.83 -2.00 -36.09
CA ARG A 262 -5.61 -1.13 -36.98
C ARG A 262 -4.78 0.03 -37.54
N GLN A 263 -3.93 0.64 -36.73
CA GLN A 263 -3.04 1.72 -37.21
C GLN A 263 -2.09 1.27 -38.31
N VAL A 264 -1.62 0.02 -38.27
CA VAL A 264 -0.70 -0.53 -39.26
C VAL A 264 -1.42 -1.04 -40.50
N ILE A 265 -2.57 -1.71 -40.33
CA ILE A 265 -3.31 -2.34 -41.42
C ILE A 265 -4.22 -1.35 -42.17
N GLY A 266 -4.64 -0.27 -41.50
CA GLY A 266 -5.64 0.68 -42.00
C GLY A 266 -7.08 0.20 -41.79
N ASP A 267 -8.04 1.12 -41.90
CA ASP A 267 -9.47 0.81 -41.81
C ASP A 267 -9.99 0.31 -43.17
N ASP A 268 -9.98 -0.99 -43.37
CA ASP A 268 -10.61 -1.60 -44.56
C ASP A 268 -12.14 -1.70 -44.33
N PRO A 269 -12.97 -0.98 -45.11
CA PRO A 269 -14.43 -0.98 -44.96
C PRO A 269 -15.07 -2.36 -45.18
N ALA A 270 -14.39 -3.30 -45.84
CA ALA A 270 -14.83 -4.69 -45.94
C ALA A 270 -14.76 -5.44 -44.60
N LEU A 271 -13.89 -5.01 -43.68
CA LEU A 271 -13.74 -5.58 -42.34
C LEU A 271 -14.68 -4.94 -41.31
N GLU A 272 -15.06 -3.67 -41.50
CA GLU A 272 -15.96 -2.94 -40.60
C GLU A 272 -17.45 -3.29 -40.78
N SER A 273 -17.87 -3.62 -42.00
CA SER A 273 -19.30 -3.74 -42.34
C SER A 273 -20.04 -4.89 -41.65
N GLY A 274 -19.35 -5.81 -40.95
CA GLY A 274 -19.99 -6.96 -40.28
C GLY A 274 -20.82 -7.87 -41.22
N ALA A 275 -20.74 -7.62 -42.52
CA ALA A 275 -21.60 -8.14 -43.56
C ALA A 275 -20.93 -9.30 -44.32
N LEU A 276 -19.97 -9.97 -43.69
CA LEU A 276 -19.48 -11.25 -44.20
C LEU A 276 -20.57 -12.31 -43.94
N PRO A 277 -21.17 -12.92 -44.98
CA PRO A 277 -22.10 -14.02 -44.77
C PRO A 277 -21.36 -15.18 -44.08
N GLY A 278 -21.83 -15.54 -42.88
CA GLY A 278 -21.16 -16.54 -42.05
C GLY A 278 -21.74 -16.65 -40.64
N SER A 279 -21.43 -17.78 -39.99
CA SER A 279 -21.79 -18.08 -38.60
C SER A 279 -21.26 -17.03 -37.63
N TRP A 280 -21.85 -16.95 -36.43
CA TRP A 280 -21.40 -16.05 -35.35
C TRP A 280 -19.87 -16.12 -35.12
N TRP A 281 -19.31 -17.33 -35.23
CA TRP A 281 -17.88 -17.60 -35.10
C TRP A 281 -17.03 -16.81 -36.09
N ARG A 282 -17.36 -16.85 -37.40
CA ARG A 282 -16.58 -16.17 -38.44
C ARG A 282 -16.56 -14.64 -38.28
N ARG A 283 -17.57 -14.07 -37.59
CA ARG A 283 -17.62 -12.62 -37.29
C ARG A 283 -16.77 -12.24 -36.07
N HIS A 284 -16.63 -13.14 -35.10
CA HIS A 284 -15.97 -12.83 -33.82
C HIS A 284 -14.61 -13.53 -33.64
N GLU A 285 -14.24 -14.46 -34.52
CA GLU A 285 -13.02 -15.27 -34.40
C GLU A 285 -11.75 -14.44 -34.19
N ARG A 286 -11.69 -13.25 -34.81
CA ARG A 286 -10.54 -12.33 -34.72
C ARG A 286 -10.27 -11.80 -33.32
N TYR A 287 -11.29 -11.76 -32.47
CA TYR A 287 -11.20 -11.33 -31.07
C TYR A 287 -11.32 -12.54 -30.13
N ALA A 288 -12.27 -13.43 -30.41
CA ALA A 288 -12.58 -14.57 -29.56
C ALA A 288 -11.43 -15.59 -29.51
N LEU A 289 -10.75 -15.86 -30.62
CA LEU A 289 -9.69 -16.86 -30.66
C LEU A 289 -8.44 -16.42 -29.86
N PRO A 290 -7.89 -15.20 -30.05
CA PRO A 290 -6.76 -14.74 -29.23
C PRO A 290 -7.10 -14.69 -27.74
N ILE A 291 -8.29 -14.18 -27.39
CA ILE A 291 -8.73 -14.11 -25.98
C ILE A 291 -8.84 -15.51 -25.39
N ALA A 292 -9.43 -16.47 -26.10
CA ALA A 292 -9.59 -17.84 -25.60
C ALA A 292 -8.23 -18.54 -25.37
N VAL A 293 -7.29 -18.38 -26.31
CA VAL A 293 -5.93 -18.93 -26.16
C VAL A 293 -5.23 -18.29 -24.98
N MET A 294 -5.25 -16.95 -24.88
CA MET A 294 -4.57 -16.22 -23.82
C MET A 294 -5.17 -16.47 -22.44
N ALA A 295 -6.51 -16.58 -22.33
CA ALA A 295 -7.18 -16.95 -21.09
C ALA A 295 -6.79 -18.37 -20.64
N THR A 296 -6.71 -19.31 -21.57
CA THR A 296 -6.28 -20.68 -21.26
C THR A 296 -4.83 -20.71 -20.79
N THR A 297 -3.93 -20.01 -21.49
CA THR A 297 -2.53 -19.87 -21.09
C THR A 297 -2.39 -19.24 -19.72
N LEU A 298 -3.16 -18.19 -19.43
CA LEU A 298 -3.15 -17.53 -18.13
C LEU A 298 -3.54 -18.46 -16.99
N LEU A 299 -4.60 -19.26 -17.17
CA LEU A 299 -5.02 -20.23 -16.16
C LEU A 299 -3.94 -21.30 -15.90
N LEU A 300 -3.32 -21.81 -16.96
CA LEU A 300 -2.25 -22.81 -16.85
C LEU A 300 -1.02 -22.25 -16.15
N VAL A 301 -0.58 -21.04 -16.52
CA VAL A 301 0.59 -20.39 -15.92
C VAL A 301 0.30 -19.99 -14.47
N ALA A 302 -0.88 -19.45 -14.16
CA ALA A 302 -1.25 -19.00 -12.82
C ALA A 302 -1.38 -20.16 -11.83
N PHE A 303 -2.08 -21.23 -12.21
CA PHE A 303 -2.46 -22.28 -11.27
C PHE A 303 -1.68 -23.59 -11.44
N GLY A 304 -1.09 -23.86 -12.61
CA GLY A 304 -0.33 -25.08 -12.86
C GLY A 304 0.75 -25.35 -11.80
N PRO A 305 1.66 -24.39 -11.53
CA PRO A 305 2.69 -24.58 -10.51
C PRO A 305 2.13 -24.74 -9.09
N LEU A 306 1.01 -24.07 -8.76
CA LEU A 306 0.38 -24.15 -7.45
C LEU A 306 -0.34 -25.49 -7.21
N LEU A 307 -0.84 -26.12 -8.27
CA LEU A 307 -1.53 -27.41 -8.21
C LEU A 307 -0.55 -28.59 -8.19
N VAL A 308 0.64 -28.44 -8.77
CA VAL A 308 1.66 -29.50 -8.85
C VAL A 308 2.68 -29.40 -7.71
N GLY A 309 2.94 -28.19 -7.18
CA GLY A 309 3.95 -27.93 -6.15
C GLY A 309 3.47 -27.99 -4.70
N GLY A 310 2.27 -28.52 -4.43
CA GLY A 310 1.71 -28.66 -3.07
C GLY A 310 2.30 -29.82 -2.25
N GLY A 311 3.61 -30.03 -2.30
CA GLY A 311 4.36 -31.06 -1.54
C GLY A 311 5.44 -30.46 -0.67
#